data_AF-A0A087R0S8-F1
#
_entry.id   AF-A0A087R0S8-F1
#
_cell.length_a   1.000
_cell.length_b   1.000
_cell.length_c   1.000
_cell.angle_alpha   90.00
_cell.angle_beta   90.00
_cell.angle_gamma   90.00
#
_symmetry.space_group_name_H-M   'P 1'
#
loop_
_entity.id
_entity.type
_entity.pdbx_description
1 polymer ?
#
loop_
_entity_poly.entity_id
_entity_poly.type
_entity_poly.pdbx_seq_one_letter_code
_entity_poly.pdbx_strand_id
1 'polypeptide(L)'
;QTNLKLLAWAGVLCCLVWNGFAQQGGSDCIKANAKSCGECIQAGPNCGWCKKTDFLQEGEPTSARCDDLAALKSKGCPMEDIENPRGSKQVLEDREVTNRKIGAAEKLKPEAITQIQPQKLVLKLRVGEPQTFSLKFKRAEDYPIDLYYLMDLSYSMKDDLENVKSLGTALMVEMGKITSDFRIGFGSFVEKTVMPYISTTPAKLRNPCTGDQNCTSPFSYKNVLSLTSEGNKFNELVGKQHISGNLDSPEGGFDAIMQVAVCGEQIGWRNVTRLLVFSTDAGFHFAGDGKLGGIVLPNDGKCHLENNMYTMSHYYDYPSIAHLVQKLSENNIQTIFAVTEEFQAVYKELKNLIPKSAVGTLSSNSSNVIQLIIDAYNSLSSEVILENSKLPKGVTISYKSFCKNGVNDTQEDGRKCSNISIGDEVKFEINVTANECPKKEQNETIKIKPLGFTEEVEINLQFICECQCQSEGEPNSPACHEGNGTFECGACRCNEGRIGRLCECSTDEVNSEDMDAYCRRENSTEICSNNGECICGQCVCKKRENTNEVYSGKYCECDNFNCDRSNGLICGG
;
A
#
# COMPACT_ATOMS: atom_id res chain seq x y z
N GLN A 1 32.16 55.07 15.31
CA GLN A 1 31.10 55.55 14.38
C GLN A 1 31.23 55.03 12.95
N THR A 2 32.28 54.28 12.59
CA THR A 2 32.48 53.74 11.22
C THR A 2 32.05 52.27 11.06
N ASN A 3 31.98 51.47 12.12
CA ASN A 3 31.60 50.04 12.01
C ASN A 3 30.09 49.74 12.05
N LEU A 4 29.26 50.66 12.54
CA LEU A 4 27.79 50.43 12.60
C LEU A 4 27.08 50.71 11.27
N LYS A 5 27.69 51.54 10.39
CA LYS A 5 27.15 51.83 9.06
C LYS A 5 27.39 50.68 8.07
N LEU A 6 28.49 49.93 8.19
CA LEU A 6 28.75 48.77 7.32
C LEU A 6 27.80 47.60 7.57
N LEU A 7 27.42 47.36 8.83
CA LEU A 7 26.48 46.29 9.20
C LEU A 7 25.04 46.60 8.75
N ALA A 8 24.63 47.88 8.78
CA ALA A 8 23.33 48.28 8.26
C ALA A 8 23.23 48.14 6.73
N TRP A 9 24.32 48.40 5.99
CA TRP A 9 24.35 48.21 4.54
C TRP A 9 24.41 46.73 4.14
N ALA A 10 25.08 45.88 4.91
CA ALA A 10 25.08 44.43 4.69
C ALA A 10 23.70 43.78 4.97
N GLY A 11 22.96 44.28 5.96
CA GLY A 11 21.60 43.82 6.27
C GLY A 11 20.57 44.18 5.18
N VAL A 12 20.70 45.38 4.58
CA VAL A 12 19.83 45.80 3.46
C VAL A 12 20.19 45.07 2.16
N LEU A 13 21.48 44.79 1.91
CA LEU A 13 21.88 43.98 0.75
C LEU A 13 21.41 42.52 0.86
N CYS A 14 21.50 41.88 2.04
CA CYS A 14 20.99 40.52 2.23
C CYS A 14 19.46 40.42 2.12
N CYS A 15 18.71 41.43 2.57
CA CYS A 15 17.24 41.47 2.39
C CYS A 15 16.83 41.73 0.92
N LEU A 16 17.67 42.38 0.12
CA LEU A 16 17.45 42.54 -1.32
C LEU A 16 17.84 41.29 -2.12
N VAL A 17 18.82 40.51 -1.64
CA VAL A 17 19.22 39.24 -2.28
C VAL A 17 18.24 38.09 -1.96
N TRP A 18 17.52 38.14 -0.82
CA TRP A 18 16.50 37.14 -0.50
C TRP A 18 15.11 37.38 -1.12
N ASN A 19 14.84 38.58 -1.64
CA ASN A 19 13.60 38.85 -2.41
C ASN A 19 13.77 38.64 -3.93
N GLY A 20 14.93 38.15 -4.40
CA GLY A 20 15.24 37.94 -5.82
C GLY A 20 15.15 36.50 -6.32
N PHE A 21 14.88 35.52 -5.47
CA PHE A 21 14.72 34.11 -5.88
C PHE A 21 13.24 33.74 -6.02
N ALA A 22 12.51 34.50 -6.84
CA ALA A 22 11.22 34.09 -7.37
C ALA A 22 11.36 33.88 -8.89
N GLN A 23 11.19 32.62 -9.31
CA GLN A 23 10.98 32.16 -10.70
C GLN A 23 12.05 32.54 -11.74
N GLN A 24 13.06 31.67 -11.86
CA GLN A 24 13.90 31.56 -13.07
C GLN A 24 13.77 30.18 -13.74
N GLY A 25 12.59 29.57 -13.64
CA GLY A 25 12.16 28.45 -14.46
C GLY A 25 10.71 28.68 -14.87
N GLY A 26 10.42 28.63 -16.17
CA GLY A 26 9.05 28.83 -16.67
C GLY A 26 8.05 27.88 -16.01
N SER A 27 6.80 28.33 -15.85
CA SER A 27 5.71 27.55 -15.25
C SER A 27 5.53 26.19 -15.92
N ASP A 28 5.41 25.13 -15.13
CA ASP A 28 5.18 23.77 -15.65
C ASP A 28 3.83 23.65 -16.39
N CYS A 29 2.87 24.51 -16.04
CA CYS A 29 1.59 24.64 -16.74
C CYS A 29 1.77 25.10 -18.19
N ILE A 30 2.63 26.10 -18.41
CA ILE A 30 2.92 26.63 -19.75
C ILE A 30 3.74 25.62 -20.57
N LYS A 31 4.71 24.96 -19.93
CA LYS A 31 5.57 23.94 -20.56
C LYS A 31 4.78 22.72 -21.06
N ALA A 32 3.69 22.36 -20.36
CA ALA A 32 2.83 21.26 -20.77
C ALA A 32 2.19 21.48 -22.15
N ASN A 33 2.07 22.74 -22.60
CA ASN A 33 1.48 23.10 -23.89
C ASN A 33 0.10 22.46 -24.12
N ALA A 34 -0.70 22.40 -23.07
CA ALA A 34 -1.98 21.70 -23.03
C ALA A 34 -2.95 22.21 -24.10
N LYS A 35 -3.56 21.30 -24.86
CA LYS A 35 -4.54 21.62 -25.90
C LYS A 35 -5.98 21.55 -25.38
N SER A 36 -6.18 20.93 -24.23
CA SER A 36 -7.48 20.79 -23.57
C SER A 36 -7.38 21.11 -22.08
N CYS A 37 -8.54 21.35 -21.46
CA CYS A 37 -8.64 21.59 -20.03
C CYS A 37 -8.13 20.37 -19.22
N GLY A 38 -8.50 19.15 -19.64
CA GLY A 38 -8.04 17.91 -19.01
C GLY A 38 -6.51 17.75 -19.02
N GLU A 39 -5.85 18.02 -20.15
CA GLU A 39 -4.39 18.03 -20.25
C GLU A 39 -3.76 19.08 -19.31
N CYS A 40 -4.39 20.25 -19.19
CA CYS A 40 -3.88 21.33 -18.35
C CYS A 40 -3.90 20.97 -16.86
N ILE A 41 -5.02 20.41 -16.36
CA ILE A 41 -5.14 20.08 -14.93
C ILE A 41 -4.25 18.90 -14.53
N GLN A 42 -3.82 18.08 -15.50
CA GLN A 42 -2.85 17.00 -15.33
C GLN A 42 -1.40 17.49 -15.32
N ALA A 43 -1.10 18.68 -15.87
CA ALA A 43 0.25 19.25 -15.87
C ALA A 43 0.76 19.57 -14.46
N GLY A 44 -0.14 19.90 -13.54
CA GLY A 44 0.20 20.12 -12.15
C GLY A 44 -0.97 20.64 -11.30
N PRO A 45 -0.82 20.60 -9.97
CA PRO A 45 -1.88 20.98 -9.02
C PRO A 45 -2.16 22.49 -8.99
N ASN A 46 -1.23 23.32 -9.47
CA ASN A 46 -1.35 24.77 -9.52
C ASN A 46 -1.87 25.29 -10.87
N CYS A 47 -1.99 24.42 -11.87
CA CYS A 47 -2.45 24.80 -13.21
C CYS A 47 -3.96 25.03 -13.22
N GLY A 48 -4.40 26.08 -13.88
CA GLY A 48 -5.80 26.31 -14.18
C GLY A 48 -6.01 26.45 -15.68
N TRP A 49 -7.26 26.31 -16.11
CA TRP A 49 -7.67 26.55 -17.49
C TRP A 49 -8.75 27.63 -17.55
N CYS A 50 -8.57 28.65 -18.39
CA CYS A 50 -9.58 29.68 -18.57
C CYS A 50 -10.61 29.28 -19.65
N LYS A 51 -11.86 29.05 -19.25
CA LYS A 51 -12.97 28.66 -20.16
C LYS A 51 -13.67 29.82 -20.86
N LYS A 52 -13.34 31.07 -20.50
CA LYS A 52 -13.90 32.27 -21.13
C LYS A 52 -13.54 32.33 -22.62
N THR A 53 -14.53 32.47 -23.50
CA THR A 53 -14.35 32.32 -24.96
C THR A 53 -13.43 33.36 -25.59
N ASP A 54 -13.54 34.62 -25.13
CA ASP A 54 -12.79 35.80 -25.57
C ASP A 54 -11.51 36.06 -24.75
N PHE A 55 -11.02 35.06 -23.99
CA PHE A 55 -9.82 35.20 -23.15
C PHE A 55 -8.52 35.41 -23.95
N LEU A 56 -8.33 34.66 -25.04
CA LEU A 56 -7.09 34.69 -25.82
C LEU A 56 -7.04 35.88 -26.75
N GLN A 57 -5.91 36.60 -26.73
CA GLN A 57 -5.61 37.67 -27.67
C GLN A 57 -5.23 37.13 -29.06
N GLU A 58 -5.23 38.00 -30.06
CA GLU A 58 -4.78 37.65 -31.41
C GLU A 58 -3.27 37.31 -31.38
N GLY A 59 -2.90 36.17 -31.97
CA GLY A 59 -1.53 35.64 -31.94
C GLY A 59 -1.24 34.63 -30.83
N GLU A 60 -2.14 34.48 -29.84
CA GLU A 60 -1.94 33.54 -28.73
C GLU A 60 -2.46 32.11 -29.05
N PRO A 61 -1.68 31.06 -28.75
CA PRO A 61 -2.11 29.68 -28.94
C PRO A 61 -3.21 29.27 -27.95
N THR A 62 -4.01 28.25 -28.30
CA THR A 62 -4.98 27.63 -27.38
C THR A 62 -4.36 27.23 -26.04
N SER A 63 -3.09 26.81 -26.04
CA SER A 63 -2.39 26.42 -24.81
C SER A 63 -2.11 27.56 -23.84
N ALA A 64 -2.25 28.83 -24.25
CA ALA A 64 -2.18 29.98 -23.35
C ALA A 64 -3.39 30.07 -22.40
N ARG A 65 -4.45 29.28 -22.64
CA ARG A 65 -5.55 29.08 -21.67
C ARG A 65 -5.10 28.33 -20.42
N CYS A 66 -4.00 27.57 -20.51
CA CYS A 66 -3.40 26.84 -19.40
C CYS A 66 -2.25 27.62 -18.78
N ASP A 67 -2.37 27.98 -17.51
CA ASP A 67 -1.32 28.70 -16.78
C ASP A 67 -1.49 28.54 -15.27
N ASP A 68 -0.56 29.08 -14.48
CA ASP A 68 -0.74 29.23 -13.04
C ASP A 68 -1.95 30.14 -12.73
N LEU A 69 -2.67 29.84 -11.64
CA LEU A 69 -3.88 30.58 -11.25
C LEU A 69 -3.63 32.09 -11.09
N ALA A 70 -2.46 32.49 -10.58
CA ALA A 70 -2.12 33.90 -10.43
C ALA A 70 -1.93 34.60 -11.79
N ALA A 71 -1.34 33.89 -12.76
CA ALA A 71 -1.12 34.39 -14.11
C ALA A 71 -2.43 34.49 -14.90
N LEU A 72 -3.34 33.52 -14.76
CA LEU A 72 -4.67 33.61 -15.40
C LEU A 72 -5.47 34.81 -14.89
N LYS A 73 -5.39 35.10 -13.59
CA LYS A 73 -6.05 36.28 -13.00
C LYS A 73 -5.43 37.58 -13.49
N SER A 74 -4.10 37.66 -13.56
CA SER A 74 -3.43 38.86 -14.07
C SER A 74 -3.69 39.11 -15.55
N LYS A 75 -3.90 38.04 -16.34
CA LYS A 75 -4.35 38.08 -17.73
C LYS A 75 -5.84 38.40 -17.91
N GLY A 76 -6.61 38.55 -16.82
CA GLY A 76 -8.01 38.96 -16.85
C GLY A 76 -9.04 37.83 -16.99
N CYS A 77 -8.67 36.58 -16.69
CA CYS A 77 -9.66 35.51 -16.57
C CYS A 77 -10.45 35.66 -15.26
N PRO A 78 -11.79 35.77 -15.30
CA PRO A 78 -12.62 35.76 -14.10
C PRO A 78 -12.47 34.46 -13.31
N MET A 79 -12.62 34.52 -11.99
CA MET A 79 -12.41 33.35 -11.12
C MET A 79 -13.39 32.21 -11.41
N GLU A 80 -14.63 32.55 -11.75
CA GLU A 80 -15.72 31.66 -12.15
C GLU A 80 -15.46 30.94 -13.49
N ASP A 81 -14.58 31.51 -14.32
CA ASP A 81 -14.18 30.94 -15.60
C ASP A 81 -12.85 30.16 -15.53
N ILE A 82 -12.21 30.10 -14.35
CA ILE A 82 -11.01 29.30 -14.15
C ILE A 82 -11.40 27.91 -13.67
N GLU A 83 -11.17 26.93 -14.53
CA GLU A 83 -11.28 25.52 -14.21
C GLU A 83 -10.02 25.05 -13.50
N ASN A 84 -10.19 24.68 -12.23
CA ASN A 84 -9.12 24.23 -11.35
C ASN A 84 -9.69 23.25 -10.31
N PRO A 85 -10.21 22.09 -10.74
CA PRO A 85 -10.84 21.13 -9.83
C PRO A 85 -9.82 20.66 -8.80
N ARG A 86 -10.25 20.54 -7.55
CA ARG A 86 -9.38 20.14 -6.44
C ARG A 86 -9.73 18.72 -5.99
N GLY A 87 -8.70 18.00 -5.56
CA GLY A 87 -8.91 16.74 -4.88
C GLY A 87 -9.76 16.92 -3.60
N SER A 88 -10.40 15.83 -3.17
CA SER A 88 -11.23 15.85 -1.98
C SER A 88 -11.23 14.50 -1.28
N LYS A 89 -11.55 14.51 0.00
CA LYS A 89 -11.79 13.31 0.80
C LYS A 89 -13.23 13.27 1.30
N GLN A 90 -13.83 12.09 1.23
CA GLN A 90 -15.15 11.82 1.80
C GLN A 90 -15.06 10.54 2.62
N VAL A 91 -15.31 10.62 3.93
CA VAL A 91 -15.40 9.44 4.78
C VAL A 91 -16.80 8.85 4.64
N LEU A 92 -16.89 7.57 4.29
CA LEU A 92 -18.16 6.85 4.11
C LEU A 92 -18.54 6.06 5.37
N GLU A 93 -17.55 5.51 6.08
CA GLU A 93 -17.75 4.74 7.30
C GLU A 93 -16.68 5.12 8.34
N ASP A 94 -17.14 5.65 9.49
CA ASP A 94 -16.31 6.26 10.53
C ASP A 94 -16.74 5.82 11.94
N ARG A 95 -16.84 4.52 12.16
CA ARG A 95 -17.15 3.96 13.47
C ARG A 95 -16.01 4.27 14.44
N GLU A 96 -16.36 4.76 15.62
CA GLU A 96 -15.38 5.04 16.66
C GLU A 96 -14.71 3.77 17.17
N VAL A 97 -13.43 3.88 17.54
CA VAL A 97 -12.70 2.80 18.17
C VAL A 97 -13.35 2.41 19.50
N THR A 98 -13.50 1.11 19.73
CA THR A 98 -14.23 0.58 20.89
C THR A 98 -13.43 0.78 22.17
N ASN A 99 -14.07 1.38 23.17
CA ASN A 99 -13.53 1.51 24.53
C ASN A 99 -14.16 0.46 25.44
N ARG A 100 -13.56 -0.73 25.50
CA ARG A 100 -13.99 -1.80 26.42
C ARG A 100 -13.19 -1.74 27.72
N LYS A 101 -13.80 -2.16 28.82
CA LYS A 101 -13.12 -2.53 30.06
C LYS A 101 -13.45 -3.96 30.42
N ILE A 102 -12.46 -4.72 30.90
CA ILE A 102 -12.66 -6.07 31.42
C ILE A 102 -13.68 -6.01 32.57
N GLY A 103 -14.77 -6.79 32.47
CA GLY A 103 -15.85 -6.83 33.48
C GLY A 103 -17.06 -5.93 33.22
N ALA A 104 -17.15 -5.25 32.06
CA ALA A 104 -18.38 -4.58 31.64
C ALA A 104 -19.55 -5.57 31.43
N ALA A 105 -20.78 -5.15 31.71
CA ALA A 105 -21.97 -6.01 31.70
C ALA A 105 -22.34 -6.56 30.31
N GLU A 106 -21.95 -5.87 29.23
CA GLU A 106 -22.19 -6.32 27.85
C GLU A 106 -20.96 -7.03 27.28
N LYS A 107 -21.12 -8.32 26.95
CA LYS A 107 -20.20 -9.03 26.06
C LYS A 107 -20.51 -8.63 24.61
N LEU A 108 -19.73 -7.73 24.05
CA LEU A 108 -19.79 -7.41 22.63
C LEU A 108 -19.37 -8.64 21.80
N LYS A 109 -20.05 -8.84 20.68
CA LYS A 109 -19.62 -9.83 19.68
C LYS A 109 -18.32 -9.34 19.01
N PRO A 110 -17.44 -10.25 18.55
CA PRO A 110 -16.18 -9.87 17.91
C PRO A 110 -16.34 -8.87 16.76
N GLU A 111 -17.41 -8.98 15.98
CA GLU A 111 -17.67 -8.15 14.80
C GLU A 111 -18.08 -6.71 15.15
N ALA A 112 -18.48 -6.47 16.41
CA ALA A 112 -18.82 -5.14 16.91
C ALA A 112 -17.61 -4.40 17.49
N ILE A 113 -16.47 -5.08 17.67
CA ILE A 113 -15.24 -4.46 18.15
C ILE A 113 -14.55 -3.76 16.98
N THR A 114 -14.28 -2.48 17.13
CA THR A 114 -13.62 -1.64 16.13
C THR A 114 -12.30 -1.13 16.71
N GLN A 115 -11.19 -1.46 16.06
CA GLN A 115 -9.82 -1.08 16.43
C GLN A 115 -9.22 -0.04 15.50
N ILE A 116 -9.78 0.14 14.30
CA ILE A 116 -9.34 1.18 13.36
C ILE A 116 -10.44 2.17 13.06
N GLN A 117 -10.04 3.40 12.72
CA GLN A 117 -10.93 4.47 12.30
C GLN A 117 -10.22 5.39 11.30
N PRO A 118 -10.81 5.76 10.15
CA PRO A 118 -12.10 5.31 9.62
C PRO A 118 -12.02 3.90 9.00
N GLN A 119 -13.14 3.32 8.58
CA GLN A 119 -13.17 2.00 7.90
C GLN A 119 -13.30 2.13 6.38
N LYS A 120 -13.97 3.19 5.90
CA LYS A 120 -14.20 3.37 4.46
C LYS A 120 -14.18 4.84 4.06
N LEU A 121 -13.47 5.15 2.98
CA LEU A 121 -13.44 6.49 2.41
C LEU A 121 -13.31 6.51 0.88
N VAL A 122 -13.67 7.65 0.29
CA VAL A 122 -13.45 7.99 -1.12
C VAL A 122 -12.44 9.12 -1.19
N LEU A 123 -11.39 8.92 -1.99
CA LEU A 123 -10.43 9.96 -2.32
C LEU A 123 -10.59 10.34 -3.78
N LYS A 124 -10.93 11.61 -4.03
CA LYS A 124 -10.83 12.23 -5.36
C LYS A 124 -9.43 12.80 -5.50
N LEU A 125 -8.64 12.23 -6.40
CA LEU A 125 -7.24 12.56 -6.62
C LEU A 125 -7.10 13.39 -7.88
N ARG A 126 -6.34 14.48 -7.77
CA ARG A 126 -5.81 15.22 -8.91
C ARG A 126 -4.32 14.93 -9.04
N VAL A 127 -3.82 14.89 -10.28
CA VAL A 127 -2.40 14.62 -10.54
C VAL A 127 -1.52 15.64 -9.80
N GLY A 128 -0.57 15.12 -9.02
CA GLY A 128 0.36 15.90 -8.20
C GLY A 128 -0.23 16.51 -6.93
N GLU A 129 -1.54 16.39 -6.68
CA GLU A 129 -2.19 16.89 -5.46
C GLU A 129 -2.42 15.74 -4.45
N PRO A 130 -1.62 15.65 -3.36
CA PRO A 130 -1.81 14.63 -2.35
C PRO A 130 -3.14 14.81 -1.60
N GLN A 131 -3.85 13.71 -1.34
CA GLN A 131 -4.98 13.68 -0.42
C GLN A 131 -4.58 13.01 0.88
N THR A 132 -4.78 13.73 1.99
CA THR A 132 -4.37 13.30 3.34
C THR A 132 -5.56 12.92 4.20
N PHE A 133 -5.49 11.74 4.80
CA PHE A 133 -6.40 11.31 5.86
C PHE A 133 -5.63 10.73 7.06
N SER A 134 -6.29 10.69 8.22
CA SER A 134 -5.71 10.12 9.43
C SER A 134 -6.37 8.77 9.73
N LEU A 135 -5.55 7.75 9.92
CA LEU A 135 -5.95 6.44 10.42
C LEU A 135 -5.59 6.38 11.91
N LYS A 136 -6.60 6.24 12.75
CA LYS A 136 -6.44 5.97 14.17
C LYS A 136 -6.48 4.46 14.38
N PHE A 137 -5.50 3.94 15.12
CA PHE A 137 -5.51 2.57 15.61
C PHE A 137 -5.54 2.59 17.14
N LYS A 138 -6.45 1.83 17.73
CA LYS A 138 -6.49 1.59 19.17
C LYS A 138 -6.52 0.11 19.43
N ARG A 139 -5.62 -0.34 20.29
CA ARG A 139 -5.61 -1.74 20.72
C ARG A 139 -6.80 -1.99 21.63
N ALA A 140 -7.75 -2.82 21.19
CA ALA A 140 -8.92 -3.15 21.99
C ALA A 140 -8.53 -3.95 23.24
N GLU A 141 -9.12 -3.57 24.38
CA GLU A 141 -9.15 -4.40 25.57
C GLU A 141 -10.07 -5.60 25.36
N ASP A 142 -9.70 -6.76 25.91
CA ASP A 142 -10.56 -7.96 25.92
C ASP A 142 -10.99 -8.42 24.51
N TYR A 143 -10.03 -8.37 23.56
CA TYR A 143 -10.22 -8.84 22.19
C TYR A 143 -10.09 -10.38 22.13
N PRO A 144 -10.94 -11.09 21.36
CA PRO A 144 -10.89 -12.56 21.30
C PRO A 144 -9.58 -13.08 20.72
N ILE A 145 -9.13 -14.22 21.22
CA ILE A 145 -7.89 -14.88 20.79
C ILE A 145 -8.18 -16.34 20.45
N ASP A 146 -7.74 -16.76 19.27
CA ASP A 146 -7.64 -18.16 18.87
C ASP A 146 -6.17 -18.56 18.90
N LEU A 147 -5.84 -19.62 19.64
CA LEU A 147 -4.50 -20.19 19.71
C LEU A 147 -4.50 -21.63 19.25
N TYR A 148 -3.73 -21.92 18.21
CA TYR A 148 -3.52 -23.29 17.74
C TYR A 148 -2.12 -23.75 18.12
N TYR A 149 -2.03 -24.80 18.94
CA TYR A 149 -0.76 -25.37 19.40
C TYR A 149 -0.34 -26.50 18.46
N LEU A 150 0.71 -26.26 17.68
CA LEU A 150 1.26 -27.20 16.71
C LEU A 150 2.57 -27.78 17.26
N MET A 151 2.53 -29.07 17.59
CA MET A 151 3.60 -29.75 18.30
C MET A 151 4.29 -30.81 17.45
N ASP A 152 5.60 -30.81 17.49
CA ASP A 152 6.43 -31.92 17.02
C ASP A 152 6.24 -33.15 17.94
N LEU A 153 5.91 -34.30 17.34
CA LEU A 153 5.79 -35.58 18.03
C LEU A 153 6.87 -36.58 17.60
N SER A 154 8.02 -36.10 17.15
CA SER A 154 9.25 -36.89 17.02
C SER A 154 9.62 -37.57 18.36
N TYR A 155 10.56 -38.51 18.31
CA TYR A 155 10.91 -39.30 19.50
C TYR A 155 11.51 -38.45 20.63
N SER A 156 12.23 -37.37 20.29
CA SER A 156 12.90 -36.49 21.25
C SER A 156 11.91 -35.68 22.07
N MET A 157 10.74 -35.34 21.53
CA MET A 157 9.67 -34.55 22.18
C MET A 157 8.85 -35.32 23.23
N LYS A 158 9.31 -36.49 23.68
CA LYS A 158 8.56 -37.39 24.56
C LYS A 158 8.28 -36.78 25.93
N ASP A 159 9.27 -36.16 26.53
CA ASP A 159 9.16 -35.53 27.84
C ASP A 159 8.42 -34.19 27.78
N ASP A 160 8.55 -33.44 26.68
CA ASP A 160 7.72 -32.26 26.41
C ASP A 160 6.24 -32.60 26.36
N LEU A 161 5.87 -33.71 25.70
CA LEU A 161 4.47 -34.14 25.60
C LEU A 161 3.86 -34.36 26.99
N GLU A 162 4.59 -34.91 27.96
CA GLU A 162 4.07 -35.09 29.32
C GLU A 162 3.69 -33.77 30.00
N ASN A 163 4.45 -32.69 29.78
CA ASN A 163 4.11 -31.38 30.32
C ASN A 163 2.95 -30.73 29.54
N VAL A 164 2.92 -30.89 28.22
CA VAL A 164 1.86 -30.34 27.35
C VAL A 164 0.50 -30.99 27.61
N LYS A 165 0.43 -32.24 28.09
CA LYS A 165 -0.84 -32.90 28.45
C LYS A 165 -1.67 -32.15 29.49
N SER A 166 -1.03 -31.36 30.35
CA SER A 166 -1.70 -30.56 31.39
C SER A 166 -1.82 -29.07 31.04
N LEU A 167 -1.27 -28.67 29.88
CA LEU A 167 -1.15 -27.28 29.45
C LEU A 167 -2.49 -26.61 29.19
N GLY A 168 -3.48 -27.32 28.63
CA GLY A 168 -4.72 -26.72 28.13
C GLY A 168 -5.46 -25.93 29.20
N THR A 169 -5.73 -26.55 30.35
CA THR A 169 -6.42 -25.88 31.47
C THR A 169 -5.60 -24.75 32.08
N ALA A 170 -4.29 -24.92 32.24
CA ALA A 170 -3.42 -23.89 32.81
C ALA A 170 -3.31 -22.66 31.90
N LEU A 171 -3.14 -22.89 30.60
CA LEU A 171 -3.08 -21.83 29.59
C LEU A 171 -4.42 -21.10 29.49
N MET A 172 -5.56 -21.81 29.55
CA MET A 172 -6.87 -21.15 29.58
C MET A 172 -7.05 -20.22 30.80
N VAL A 173 -6.52 -20.60 31.97
CA VAL A 173 -6.57 -19.75 33.17
C VAL A 173 -5.73 -18.49 32.99
N GLU A 174 -4.50 -18.62 32.49
CA GLU A 174 -3.62 -17.46 32.29
C GLU A 174 -4.11 -16.55 31.15
N MET A 175 -4.54 -17.12 30.03
CA MET A 175 -5.13 -16.36 28.92
C MET A 175 -6.46 -15.72 29.31
N GLY A 176 -7.21 -16.33 30.24
CA GLY A 176 -8.43 -15.78 30.82
C GLY A 176 -8.23 -14.45 31.57
N LYS A 177 -6.99 -14.14 31.98
CA LYS A 177 -6.63 -12.83 32.57
C LYS A 177 -6.47 -11.73 31.51
N ILE A 178 -6.25 -12.11 30.25
CA ILE A 178 -6.00 -11.21 29.11
C ILE A 178 -7.27 -11.01 28.29
N THR A 179 -8.00 -12.09 28.02
CA THR A 179 -9.23 -12.09 27.23
C THR A 179 -10.26 -13.02 27.81
N SER A 180 -11.52 -12.59 27.79
CA SER A 180 -12.69 -13.36 28.21
C SER A 180 -13.18 -14.33 27.13
N ASP A 181 -12.67 -14.23 25.91
CA ASP A 181 -13.03 -15.08 24.77
C ASP A 181 -11.77 -15.70 24.15
N PHE A 182 -11.39 -16.86 24.69
CA PHE A 182 -10.23 -17.63 24.26
C PHE A 182 -10.64 -19.00 23.71
N ARG A 183 -10.08 -19.38 22.56
CA ARG A 183 -10.17 -20.74 22.02
C ARG A 183 -8.79 -21.35 21.84
N ILE A 184 -8.70 -22.65 22.09
CA ILE A 184 -7.48 -23.44 21.93
C ILE A 184 -7.73 -24.62 20.99
N GLY A 185 -6.74 -24.90 20.14
CA GLY A 185 -6.70 -26.08 19.26
C GLY A 185 -5.34 -26.78 19.38
N PHE A 186 -5.27 -28.01 18.87
CA PHE A 186 -4.05 -28.81 18.91
C PHE A 186 -3.85 -29.56 17.60
N GLY A 187 -2.63 -29.53 17.09
CA GLY A 187 -2.17 -30.33 15.96
C GLY A 187 -0.80 -30.92 16.24
N SER A 188 -0.50 -32.01 15.56
CA SER A 188 0.78 -32.69 15.68
C SER A 188 1.41 -32.90 14.31
N PHE A 189 2.74 -32.89 14.24
CA PHE A 189 3.49 -33.22 13.04
C PHE A 189 4.72 -34.07 13.37
N VAL A 190 5.24 -34.74 12.34
CA VAL A 190 6.54 -35.43 12.36
C VAL A 190 7.17 -35.19 11.01
N GLU A 191 6.92 -36.07 10.03
CA GLU A 191 7.61 -36.01 8.74
C GLU A 191 6.82 -36.71 7.60
N LYS A 192 7.15 -36.39 6.36
CA LYS A 192 6.70 -37.07 5.14
C LYS A 192 6.93 -38.58 5.24
N THR A 193 5.91 -39.34 4.89
CA THR A 193 5.88 -40.80 5.08
C THR A 193 6.54 -41.57 3.93
N VAL A 194 7.68 -41.07 3.43
CA VAL A 194 8.47 -41.68 2.35
C VAL A 194 9.95 -41.81 2.76
N MET A 195 10.68 -42.73 2.12
CA MET A 195 12.15 -42.73 2.22
C MET A 195 12.72 -41.49 1.52
N PRO A 196 13.81 -40.87 2.01
CA PRO A 196 14.67 -41.33 3.10
C PRO A 196 14.26 -40.85 4.50
N TYR A 197 13.21 -40.02 4.63
CA TYR A 197 12.86 -39.37 5.90
C TYR A 197 12.31 -40.32 6.96
N ILE A 198 11.60 -41.37 6.54
CA ILE A 198 11.16 -42.46 7.41
C ILE A 198 11.59 -43.83 6.89
N SER A 199 11.60 -44.83 7.79
CA SER A 199 11.76 -46.22 7.36
C SER A 199 10.45 -46.79 6.83
N THR A 200 10.43 -47.14 5.55
CA THR A 200 9.27 -47.75 4.87
C THR A 200 9.17 -49.27 5.06
N THR A 201 9.98 -49.86 5.94
CA THR A 201 9.86 -51.30 6.24
C THR A 201 8.53 -51.58 6.97
N PRO A 202 7.82 -52.68 6.68
CA PRO A 202 6.50 -52.95 7.30
C PRO A 202 6.49 -53.03 8.84
N ALA A 203 7.63 -53.31 9.46
CA ALA A 203 7.77 -53.27 10.91
C ALA A 203 7.84 -51.81 11.42
N LYS A 204 8.63 -50.96 10.78
CA LYS A 204 8.83 -49.56 11.16
C LYS A 204 7.65 -48.64 10.82
N LEU A 205 6.88 -48.96 9.76
CA LEU A 205 5.61 -48.29 9.50
C LEU A 205 4.56 -48.55 10.59
N ARG A 206 4.64 -49.69 11.28
CA ARG A 206 3.75 -50.01 12.42
C ARG A 206 4.26 -49.43 13.72
N ASN A 207 5.56 -49.46 13.96
CA ASN A 207 6.20 -48.85 15.11
C ASN A 207 7.60 -48.34 14.73
N PRO A 208 7.78 -47.01 14.57
CA PRO A 208 9.06 -46.44 14.15
C PRO A 208 10.14 -46.54 15.23
N CYS A 209 9.75 -46.64 16.51
CA CYS A 209 10.67 -46.71 17.63
C CYS A 209 11.41 -48.06 17.73
N THR A 210 12.46 -48.08 18.54
CA THR A 210 13.26 -49.27 18.85
C THR A 210 13.01 -49.72 20.30
N GLY A 211 13.31 -50.99 20.59
CA GLY A 211 13.11 -51.58 21.93
C GLY A 211 11.63 -51.82 22.28
N ASP A 212 11.32 -51.78 23.58
CA ASP A 212 9.97 -52.04 24.12
C ASP A 212 9.02 -50.83 24.03
N GLN A 213 9.45 -49.74 23.40
CA GLN A 213 8.62 -48.54 23.28
C GLN A 213 7.62 -48.67 22.13
N ASN A 214 6.35 -48.39 22.44
CA ASN A 214 5.27 -48.38 21.46
C ASN A 214 5.03 -46.96 20.98
N CYS A 215 5.31 -46.70 19.71
CA CYS A 215 5.13 -45.40 19.08
C CYS A 215 4.07 -45.45 17.99
N THR A 216 3.44 -44.31 17.74
CA THR A 216 2.47 -44.17 16.65
C THR A 216 3.17 -44.34 15.30
N SER A 217 2.49 -44.97 14.33
CA SER A 217 2.91 -44.98 12.93
C SER A 217 3.32 -43.58 12.45
N PRO A 218 4.37 -43.45 11.61
CA PRO A 218 4.78 -42.15 11.08
C PRO A 218 3.66 -41.44 10.32
N PHE A 219 3.59 -40.13 10.46
CA PHE A 219 2.64 -39.27 9.77
C PHE A 219 3.25 -37.87 9.57
N SER A 220 2.78 -37.14 8.56
CA SER A 220 3.28 -35.79 8.29
C SER A 220 2.60 -34.76 9.19
N TYR A 221 1.29 -34.58 9.05
CA TYR A 221 0.51 -33.66 9.89
C TYR A 221 -0.87 -34.22 10.21
N LYS A 222 -1.32 -33.97 11.44
CA LYS A 222 -2.66 -34.32 11.94
C LYS A 222 -3.25 -33.17 12.74
N ASN A 223 -4.44 -32.73 12.36
CA ASN A 223 -5.29 -31.88 13.18
C ASN A 223 -5.97 -32.76 14.25
N VAL A 224 -5.64 -32.58 15.53
CA VAL A 224 -6.17 -33.45 16.59
C VAL A 224 -7.40 -32.81 17.23
N LEU A 225 -7.35 -31.50 17.46
CA LEU A 225 -8.41 -30.71 18.07
C LEU A 225 -8.56 -29.39 17.33
N SER A 226 -9.71 -29.23 16.67
CA SER A 226 -10.15 -27.94 16.15
C SER A 226 -10.38 -26.94 17.30
N LEU A 227 -10.25 -25.64 17.00
CA LEU A 227 -10.35 -24.56 17.97
C LEU A 227 -11.66 -24.62 18.78
N THR A 228 -11.53 -24.74 20.10
CA THR A 228 -12.66 -24.83 21.04
C THR A 228 -12.42 -23.98 22.29
N SER A 229 -13.49 -23.60 22.97
CA SER A 229 -13.46 -22.96 24.29
C SER A 229 -13.37 -23.97 25.45
N GLU A 230 -13.27 -25.28 25.17
CA GLU A 230 -13.27 -26.34 26.18
C GLU A 230 -11.84 -26.88 26.46
N GLY A 231 -11.13 -26.28 27.41
CA GLY A 231 -9.75 -26.69 27.75
C GLY A 231 -9.62 -28.13 28.24
N ASN A 232 -10.68 -28.70 28.81
CA ASN A 232 -10.68 -30.12 29.21
C ASN A 232 -10.56 -31.06 28.00
N LYS A 233 -11.15 -30.70 26.85
CA LYS A 233 -11.01 -31.48 25.61
C LYS A 233 -9.59 -31.45 25.07
N PHE A 234 -8.88 -30.33 25.25
CA PHE A 234 -7.45 -30.24 24.95
C PHE A 234 -6.67 -31.27 25.79
N ASN A 235 -6.81 -31.23 27.11
CA ASN A 235 -6.10 -32.17 28.00
C ASN A 235 -6.45 -33.63 27.68
N GLU A 236 -7.71 -33.94 27.40
CA GLU A 236 -8.16 -35.30 27.06
C GLU A 236 -7.53 -35.80 25.76
N LEU A 237 -7.59 -35.00 24.69
CA LEU A 237 -7.12 -35.44 23.37
C LEU A 237 -5.60 -35.43 23.26
N VAL A 238 -4.94 -34.44 23.86
CA VAL A 238 -3.48 -34.37 23.96
C VAL A 238 -2.96 -35.50 24.85
N GLY A 239 -3.67 -35.80 25.95
CA GLY A 239 -3.42 -36.96 26.83
C GLY A 239 -3.39 -38.31 26.12
N LYS A 240 -4.10 -38.43 24.99
CA LYS A 240 -4.15 -39.64 24.16
C LYS A 240 -3.08 -39.69 23.07
N GLN A 241 -2.33 -38.61 22.85
CA GLN A 241 -1.28 -38.61 21.83
C GLN A 241 -0.05 -39.40 22.32
N HIS A 242 0.65 -39.99 21.37
CA HIS A 242 1.88 -40.73 21.59
C HIS A 242 2.89 -40.27 20.54
N ILE A 243 4.16 -40.23 20.93
CA ILE A 243 5.27 -39.93 20.01
C ILE A 243 5.31 -40.91 18.83
N SER A 244 5.96 -40.48 17.76
CA SER A 244 6.29 -41.26 16.59
C SER A 244 7.81 -41.22 16.37
N GLY A 245 8.28 -41.40 15.14
CA GLY A 245 9.68 -41.26 14.80
C GLY A 245 9.95 -41.22 13.30
N ASN A 246 11.03 -40.53 12.98
CA ASN A 246 11.66 -40.33 11.68
C ASN A 246 13.11 -40.89 11.71
N LEU A 247 13.81 -40.80 10.58
CA LEU A 247 15.19 -41.29 10.42
C LEU A 247 16.22 -40.17 10.41
N ASP A 248 15.93 -39.07 9.75
CA ASP A 248 16.76 -37.89 9.73
C ASP A 248 16.41 -36.92 10.85
N SER A 249 17.11 -35.79 10.92
CA SER A 249 16.99 -34.84 12.03
C SER A 249 16.06 -33.66 11.75
N PRO A 250 16.00 -33.07 10.53
CA PRO A 250 15.01 -32.03 10.25
C PRO A 250 13.61 -32.64 10.16
N GLU A 251 12.60 -31.83 10.50
CA GLU A 251 11.20 -32.29 10.57
C GLU A 251 10.31 -31.58 9.53
N GLY A 252 9.13 -32.15 9.29
CA GLY A 252 8.18 -31.74 8.28
C GLY A 252 7.24 -30.62 8.72
N GLY A 253 7.67 -29.81 9.69
CA GLY A 253 6.83 -28.81 10.34
C GLY A 253 6.26 -27.74 9.39
N PHE A 254 6.94 -27.46 8.28
CA PHE A 254 6.47 -26.49 7.29
C PHE A 254 5.22 -26.97 6.53
N ASP A 255 5.08 -28.28 6.27
CA ASP A 255 3.82 -28.82 5.72
C ASP A 255 2.66 -28.59 6.70
N ALA A 256 2.93 -28.79 8.00
CA ALA A 256 1.94 -28.60 9.04
C ALA A 256 1.52 -27.13 9.19
N ILE A 257 2.47 -26.19 9.20
CA ILE A 257 2.17 -24.74 9.23
C ILE A 257 1.32 -24.36 8.02
N MET A 258 1.67 -24.84 6.82
CA MET A 258 0.89 -24.56 5.61
C MET A 258 -0.55 -25.06 5.74
N GLN A 259 -0.75 -26.32 6.14
CA GLN A 259 -2.09 -26.89 6.31
C GLN A 259 -2.90 -26.15 7.39
N VAL A 260 -2.28 -25.79 8.52
CA VAL A 260 -2.94 -24.98 9.57
C VAL A 260 -3.37 -23.61 9.04
N ALA A 261 -2.59 -23.01 8.14
CA ALA A 261 -2.91 -21.71 7.57
C ALA A 261 -4.06 -21.75 6.57
N VAL A 262 -4.08 -22.75 5.68
CA VAL A 262 -5.03 -22.81 4.55
C VAL A 262 -6.30 -23.61 4.83
N CYS A 263 -6.30 -24.50 5.82
CA CYS A 263 -7.48 -25.29 6.22
C CYS A 263 -8.34 -24.58 7.28
N GLY A 264 -8.70 -23.31 7.01
CA GLY A 264 -9.34 -22.45 8.01
C GLY A 264 -10.63 -23.02 8.61
N GLU A 265 -11.43 -23.73 7.81
CA GLU A 265 -12.69 -24.35 8.27
C GLU A 265 -12.45 -25.55 9.20
N GLN A 266 -11.50 -26.44 8.85
CA GLN A 266 -11.17 -27.63 9.63
C GLN A 266 -10.48 -27.26 10.95
N ILE A 267 -9.62 -26.25 10.93
CA ILE A 267 -8.97 -25.72 12.13
C ILE A 267 -9.96 -24.92 12.99
N GLY A 268 -10.86 -24.17 12.35
CA GLY A 268 -11.92 -23.39 13.01
C GLY A 268 -11.53 -21.95 13.35
N TRP A 269 -10.67 -21.32 12.54
CA TRP A 269 -10.20 -19.95 12.77
C TRP A 269 -11.33 -18.92 12.70
N ARG A 270 -11.51 -18.11 13.75
CA ARG A 270 -12.39 -16.94 13.71
C ARG A 270 -11.68 -15.74 13.10
N ASN A 271 -12.43 -14.69 12.76
CA ASN A 271 -11.86 -13.44 12.25
C ASN A 271 -11.36 -12.53 13.40
N VAL A 272 -10.47 -13.06 14.23
CA VAL A 272 -9.94 -12.43 15.47
C VAL A 272 -8.42 -12.58 15.51
N THR A 273 -7.76 -12.33 16.64
CA THR A 273 -6.31 -12.58 16.77
C THR A 273 -6.02 -14.08 16.66
N ARG A 274 -5.24 -14.47 15.65
CA ARG A 274 -4.86 -15.87 15.39
C ARG A 274 -3.39 -16.10 15.75
N LEU A 275 -3.14 -16.92 16.75
CA LEU A 275 -1.79 -17.30 17.19
C LEU A 275 -1.52 -18.76 16.85
N LEU A 276 -0.43 -19.02 16.13
CA LEU A 276 0.08 -20.36 15.86
C LEU A 276 1.34 -20.58 16.69
N VAL A 277 1.26 -21.44 17.71
CA VAL A 277 2.44 -21.84 18.48
C VAL A 277 3.05 -23.05 17.79
N PHE A 278 4.28 -22.91 17.29
CA PHE A 278 5.04 -23.98 16.66
C PHE A 278 6.12 -24.45 17.62
N SER A 279 6.00 -25.69 18.12
CA SER A 279 6.90 -26.25 19.13
C SER A 279 7.68 -27.44 18.56
N THR A 280 9.00 -27.35 18.59
CA THR A 280 9.93 -28.41 18.14
C THR A 280 11.29 -28.20 18.80
N ASP A 281 12.05 -29.28 18.91
CA ASP A 281 13.44 -29.29 19.34
C ASP A 281 14.42 -29.56 18.19
N ALA A 282 13.97 -29.42 16.93
CA ALA A 282 14.75 -29.75 15.74
C ALA A 282 14.70 -28.67 14.64
N GLY A 283 15.48 -28.91 13.58
CA GLY A 283 15.44 -28.14 12.34
C GLY A 283 14.18 -28.43 11.51
N PHE A 284 14.09 -27.82 10.32
CA PHE A 284 12.94 -27.98 9.44
C PHE A 284 13.37 -28.28 8.01
N HIS A 285 12.58 -29.08 7.31
CA HIS A 285 12.66 -29.22 5.86
C HIS A 285 11.91 -28.09 5.14
N PHE A 286 12.40 -27.72 3.96
CA PHE A 286 11.81 -26.68 3.11
C PHE A 286 11.85 -27.06 1.63
N ALA A 287 11.17 -26.28 0.79
CA ALA A 287 11.06 -26.55 -0.65
C ALA A 287 12.41 -26.90 -1.30
N GLY A 288 12.45 -28.00 -2.03
CA GLY A 288 13.63 -28.61 -2.64
C GLY A 288 14.06 -29.89 -1.94
N ASP A 289 13.84 -30.01 -0.63
CA ASP A 289 14.29 -31.17 0.15
C ASP A 289 13.51 -32.44 -0.21
N GLY A 290 12.23 -32.31 -0.59
CA GLY A 290 11.35 -33.41 -1.04
C GLY A 290 11.91 -34.21 -2.21
N LYS A 291 12.84 -33.61 -2.98
CA LYS A 291 13.49 -34.24 -4.14
C LYS A 291 14.21 -35.53 -3.76
N LEU A 292 14.76 -35.62 -2.54
CA LEU A 292 15.43 -36.84 -2.06
C LEU A 292 14.45 -38.01 -1.91
N GLY A 293 13.19 -37.73 -1.55
CA GLY A 293 12.10 -38.71 -1.51
C GLY A 293 11.34 -38.88 -2.82
N GLY A 294 11.86 -38.33 -3.93
CA GLY A 294 11.21 -38.41 -5.25
C GLY A 294 10.03 -37.44 -5.43
N ILE A 295 9.86 -36.49 -4.53
CA ILE A 295 8.77 -35.52 -4.54
C ILE A 295 9.27 -34.23 -5.21
N VAL A 296 8.72 -33.93 -6.39
CA VAL A 296 9.20 -32.82 -7.25
C VAL A 296 8.12 -31.81 -7.59
N LEU A 297 6.87 -32.05 -7.16
CA LEU A 297 5.78 -31.12 -7.38
C LEU A 297 5.80 -30.05 -6.29
N PRO A 298 5.90 -28.75 -6.63
CA PRO A 298 5.87 -27.70 -5.63
C PRO A 298 4.56 -27.71 -4.85
N ASN A 299 4.64 -27.33 -3.56
CA ASN A 299 3.47 -27.14 -2.71
C ASN A 299 2.47 -26.15 -3.36
N ASP A 300 1.20 -26.53 -3.44
CA ASP A 300 0.16 -25.75 -4.14
C ASP A 300 -0.56 -24.73 -3.25
N GLY A 301 -0.24 -24.69 -1.95
CA GLY A 301 -0.82 -23.74 -1.00
C GLY A 301 -2.32 -23.95 -0.75
N LYS A 302 -2.82 -25.18 -0.88
CA LYS A 302 -4.22 -25.54 -0.66
C LYS A 302 -4.40 -26.50 0.51
N CYS A 303 -5.64 -26.58 1.01
CA CYS A 303 -6.01 -27.50 2.06
C CYS A 303 -6.20 -28.92 1.51
N HIS A 304 -5.52 -29.88 2.13
CA HIS A 304 -5.54 -31.30 1.77
C HIS A 304 -5.71 -32.18 3.03
N LEU A 305 -6.56 -31.74 3.96
CA LEU A 305 -6.93 -32.54 5.13
C LEU A 305 -8.10 -33.46 4.81
N GLU A 306 -7.89 -34.75 4.97
CA GLU A 306 -8.94 -35.77 4.94
C GLU A 306 -8.98 -36.46 6.30
N ASN A 307 -10.16 -36.52 6.92
CA ASN A 307 -10.32 -37.05 8.29
C ASN A 307 -9.30 -36.45 9.28
N ASN A 308 -9.05 -35.14 9.15
CA ASN A 308 -8.07 -34.38 9.93
C ASN A 308 -6.59 -34.81 9.77
N MET A 309 -6.24 -35.53 8.71
CA MET A 309 -4.86 -35.92 8.40
C MET A 309 -4.44 -35.36 7.05
N TYR A 310 -3.20 -34.91 6.93
CA TYR A 310 -2.64 -34.46 5.65
C TYR A 310 -2.28 -35.67 4.79
N THR A 311 -3.01 -35.85 3.69
CA THR A 311 -2.88 -37.04 2.81
C THR A 311 -1.90 -36.85 1.66
N MET A 312 -1.60 -35.60 1.30
CA MET A 312 -0.79 -35.28 0.11
C MET A 312 0.71 -35.10 0.39
N SER A 313 1.19 -35.54 1.56
CA SER A 313 2.60 -35.40 2.00
C SER A 313 3.62 -36.06 1.07
N HIS A 314 3.23 -37.13 0.37
CA HIS A 314 4.04 -37.88 -0.58
C HIS A 314 3.92 -37.38 -2.02
N TYR A 315 3.04 -36.41 -2.28
CA TYR A 315 2.75 -35.89 -3.61
C TYR A 315 3.33 -34.48 -3.81
N TYR A 316 3.18 -33.60 -2.83
CA TYR A 316 3.72 -32.24 -2.85
C TYR A 316 4.96 -32.10 -1.97
N ASP A 317 5.91 -31.33 -2.47
CA ASP A 317 7.11 -30.92 -1.74
C ASP A 317 6.74 -30.01 -0.55
N TYR A 318 7.69 -29.81 0.36
CA TYR A 318 7.54 -28.82 1.43
C TYR A 318 7.30 -27.42 0.84
N PRO A 319 6.59 -26.53 1.55
CA PRO A 319 6.45 -25.16 1.10
C PRO A 319 7.77 -24.39 1.24
N SER A 320 7.97 -23.38 0.38
CA SER A 320 9.07 -22.44 0.54
C SER A 320 8.73 -21.44 1.65
N ILE A 321 9.76 -20.81 2.24
CA ILE A 321 9.56 -19.77 3.26
C ILE A 321 8.68 -18.64 2.72
N ALA A 322 8.92 -18.17 1.49
CA ALA A 322 8.11 -17.13 0.88
C ALA A 322 6.64 -17.54 0.70
N HIS A 323 6.38 -18.80 0.36
CA HIS A 323 5.01 -19.31 0.23
C HIS A 323 4.30 -19.38 1.60
N LEU A 324 5.03 -19.77 2.66
CA LEU A 324 4.51 -19.70 4.04
C LEU A 324 4.19 -18.25 4.45
N VAL A 325 5.10 -17.31 4.21
CA VAL A 325 4.90 -15.88 4.51
C VAL A 325 3.62 -15.37 3.84
N GLN A 326 3.43 -15.69 2.57
CA GLN A 326 2.24 -15.31 1.82
C GLN A 326 0.98 -15.88 2.49
N LYS A 327 0.92 -17.19 2.77
CA LYS A 327 -0.28 -17.84 3.30
C LYS A 327 -0.58 -17.49 4.76
N LEU A 328 0.43 -17.26 5.59
CA LEU A 328 0.27 -16.75 6.95
C LEU A 328 -0.27 -15.31 6.95
N SER A 329 0.23 -14.45 6.05
CA SER A 329 -0.24 -13.06 5.92
C SER A 329 -1.66 -12.96 5.34
N GLU A 330 -1.97 -13.75 4.30
CA GLU A 330 -3.33 -13.84 3.72
C GLU A 330 -4.35 -14.27 4.76
N ASN A 331 -3.97 -15.17 5.68
CA ASN A 331 -4.84 -15.69 6.73
C ASN A 331 -4.68 -14.98 8.08
N ASN A 332 -3.91 -13.89 8.16
CA ASN A 332 -3.65 -13.10 9.39
C ASN A 332 -3.22 -13.96 10.61
N ILE A 333 -2.35 -14.96 10.39
CA ILE A 333 -1.85 -15.86 11.44
C ILE A 333 -0.46 -15.40 11.91
N GLN A 334 -0.33 -15.19 13.21
CA GLN A 334 0.92 -14.78 13.84
C GLN A 334 1.61 -16.01 14.45
N THR A 335 2.84 -16.30 14.02
CA THR A 335 3.54 -17.52 14.40
C THR A 335 4.50 -17.28 15.57
N ILE A 336 4.43 -18.14 16.59
CA ILE A 336 5.30 -18.15 17.75
C ILE A 336 6.14 -19.43 17.67
N PHE A 337 7.41 -19.30 17.35
CA PHE A 337 8.37 -20.40 17.35
C PHE A 337 8.86 -20.64 18.79
N ALA A 338 8.38 -21.71 19.41
CA ALA A 338 8.79 -22.18 20.73
C ALA A 338 9.80 -23.32 20.54
N VAL A 339 11.08 -22.99 20.52
CA VAL A 339 12.15 -23.93 20.13
C VAL A 339 13.22 -24.03 21.20
N THR A 340 13.92 -25.16 21.26
CA THR A 340 15.04 -25.37 22.20
C THR A 340 16.20 -24.42 21.89
N GLU A 341 17.09 -24.23 22.87
CA GLU A 341 18.21 -23.28 22.77
C GLU A 341 19.13 -23.56 21.57
N GLU A 342 19.35 -24.84 21.25
CA GLU A 342 20.20 -25.28 20.14
C GLU A 342 19.72 -24.75 18.78
N PHE A 343 18.40 -24.73 18.54
CA PHE A 343 17.83 -24.29 17.26
C PHE A 343 17.40 -22.83 17.25
N GLN A 344 17.54 -22.11 18.37
CA GLN A 344 17.07 -20.73 18.48
C GLN A 344 17.63 -19.81 17.40
N ALA A 345 18.90 -19.99 16.99
CA ALA A 345 19.55 -19.17 15.99
C ALA A 345 18.88 -19.25 14.62
N VAL A 346 18.55 -20.47 14.15
CA VAL A 346 17.94 -20.64 12.82
C VAL A 346 16.51 -20.09 12.76
N TYR A 347 15.73 -20.26 13.83
CA TYR A 347 14.37 -19.72 13.90
C TYR A 347 14.35 -18.19 14.09
N LYS A 348 15.40 -17.59 14.66
CA LYS A 348 15.57 -16.13 14.66
C LYS A 348 15.77 -15.57 13.25
N GLU A 349 16.50 -16.27 12.39
CA GLU A 349 16.61 -15.87 10.98
C GLU A 349 15.27 -16.04 10.25
N LEU A 350 14.53 -17.12 10.54
CA LEU A 350 13.19 -17.31 9.99
C LEU A 350 12.22 -16.20 10.44
N LYS A 351 12.32 -15.76 11.69
CA LYS A 351 11.54 -14.63 12.23
C LYS A 351 11.75 -13.34 11.44
N ASN A 352 12.97 -13.09 10.96
CA ASN A 352 13.27 -11.91 10.15
C ASN A 352 12.57 -11.95 8.78
N LEU A 353 12.23 -13.14 8.28
CA LEU A 353 11.54 -13.34 7.01
C LEU A 353 10.01 -13.41 7.16
N ILE A 354 9.52 -13.89 8.31
CA ILE A 354 8.09 -14.02 8.59
C ILE A 354 7.61 -12.81 9.42
N PRO A 355 6.86 -11.87 8.82
CA PRO A 355 6.35 -10.70 9.54
C PRO A 355 5.46 -11.14 10.70
N LYS A 356 5.45 -10.35 11.78
CA LYS A 356 4.62 -10.63 12.97
C LYS A 356 4.80 -12.06 13.50
N SER A 357 6.05 -12.50 13.57
CA SER A 357 6.45 -13.72 14.25
C SER A 357 7.33 -13.45 15.47
N ALA A 358 7.32 -14.38 16.41
CA ALA A 358 8.13 -14.34 17.62
C ALA A 358 8.90 -15.65 17.79
N VAL A 359 10.05 -15.58 18.45
CA VAL A 359 10.85 -16.75 18.83
C VAL A 359 11.04 -16.71 20.33
N GLY A 360 10.70 -17.80 20.99
CA GLY A 360 10.94 -18.00 22.42
C GLY A 360 11.73 -19.27 22.66
N THR A 361 12.62 -19.23 23.65
CA THR A 361 13.38 -20.42 24.05
C THR A 361 12.52 -21.30 24.94
N LEU A 362 12.22 -22.50 24.44
CA LEU A 362 11.57 -23.55 25.18
C LEU A 362 12.58 -24.20 26.13
N SER A 363 12.21 -24.41 27.39
CA SER A 363 13.00 -25.27 28.26
C SER A 363 12.99 -26.69 27.70
N SER A 364 13.99 -27.51 28.02
CA SER A 364 14.11 -28.88 27.50
C SER A 364 12.97 -29.84 27.88
N ASN A 365 11.96 -29.36 28.60
CA ASN A 365 10.77 -30.09 29.01
C ASN A 365 9.49 -29.27 28.79
N SER A 366 9.55 -28.15 28.08
CA SER A 366 8.41 -27.25 27.84
C SER A 366 7.73 -26.63 29.08
N SER A 367 8.33 -26.67 30.27
CA SER A 367 7.70 -26.12 31.50
C SER A 367 7.44 -24.61 31.46
N ASN A 368 8.17 -23.84 30.66
CA ASN A 368 8.02 -22.39 30.52
C ASN A 368 7.08 -21.94 29.38
N VAL A 369 6.43 -22.89 28.69
CA VAL A 369 5.69 -22.61 27.44
C VAL A 369 4.54 -21.61 27.62
N ILE A 370 3.85 -21.62 28.77
CA ILE A 370 2.76 -20.67 29.05
C ILE A 370 3.29 -19.23 29.06
N GLN A 371 4.37 -18.99 29.82
CA GLN A 371 4.96 -17.65 29.92
C GLN A 371 5.51 -17.20 28.56
N LEU A 372 6.12 -18.11 27.81
CA LEU A 372 6.60 -17.85 26.46
C LEU A 372 5.48 -17.35 25.54
N ILE A 373 4.32 -18.01 25.55
CA ILE A 373 3.15 -17.61 24.75
C ILE A 373 2.68 -16.21 25.16
N ILE A 374 2.59 -15.93 26.46
CA ILE A 374 2.15 -14.63 26.98
C ILE A 374 3.12 -13.51 26.57
N ASP A 375 4.42 -13.75 26.72
CA ASP A 375 5.47 -12.79 26.35
C ASP A 375 5.50 -12.55 24.85
N ALA A 376 5.37 -13.62 24.05
CA ALA A 376 5.27 -13.53 22.60
C ALA A 376 4.03 -12.76 22.16
N TYR A 377 2.86 -13.04 22.74
CA TYR A 377 1.64 -12.28 22.49
C TYR A 377 1.83 -10.81 22.81
N ASN A 378 2.38 -10.47 23.98
CA ASN A 378 2.63 -9.09 24.39
C ASN A 378 3.63 -8.39 23.47
N SER A 379 4.67 -9.07 23.02
CA SER A 379 5.66 -8.54 22.07
C SER A 379 5.07 -8.32 20.67
N LEU A 380 4.27 -9.26 20.16
CA LEU A 380 3.67 -9.15 18.83
C LEU A 380 2.65 -8.02 18.77
N SER A 381 1.91 -7.85 19.87
CA SER A 381 0.86 -6.87 20.01
C SER A 381 1.33 -5.48 20.46
N SER A 382 2.62 -5.33 20.79
CA SER A 382 3.21 -4.03 21.12
C SER A 382 3.72 -3.25 19.91
N GLU A 383 3.71 -3.87 18.75
CA GLU A 383 4.05 -3.21 17.49
C GLU A 383 2.80 -3.09 16.62
N VAL A 384 2.67 -1.98 15.89
CA VAL A 384 1.64 -1.80 14.85
C VAL A 384 2.37 -1.37 13.60
N ILE A 385 2.23 -2.16 12.54
CA ILE A 385 2.87 -1.93 11.25
C ILE A 385 1.75 -1.93 10.21
N LEU A 386 1.61 -0.84 9.47
CA LEU A 386 0.63 -0.74 8.39
C LEU A 386 1.15 -1.35 7.08
N GLU A 387 0.30 -2.12 6.42
CA GLU A 387 0.52 -2.65 5.09
C GLU A 387 -0.62 -2.21 4.17
N ASN A 388 -0.30 -1.94 2.91
CA ASN A 388 -1.28 -1.65 1.87
C ASN A 388 -1.34 -2.76 0.82
N SER A 389 -2.52 -2.93 0.22
CA SER A 389 -2.67 -3.74 -0.98
C SER A 389 -1.81 -3.20 -2.13
N LYS A 390 -1.62 -4.02 -3.17
CA LYS A 390 -0.98 -3.59 -4.42
C LYS A 390 -1.61 -2.29 -4.91
N LEU A 391 -0.77 -1.28 -5.16
CA LEU A 391 -1.22 0.02 -5.61
C LEU A 391 -1.50 0.01 -7.12
N PRO A 392 -2.52 0.76 -7.59
CA PRO A 392 -2.72 1.02 -9.01
C PRO A 392 -1.51 1.71 -9.63
N LYS A 393 -1.32 1.53 -10.93
CA LYS A 393 -0.24 2.21 -11.66
C LYS A 393 -0.43 3.73 -11.55
N GLY A 394 0.66 4.44 -11.25
CA GLY A 394 0.65 5.89 -11.12
C GLY A 394 0.23 6.40 -9.74
N VAL A 395 -0.16 5.55 -8.80
CA VAL A 395 -0.52 5.96 -7.43
C VAL A 395 0.63 5.70 -6.47
N THR A 396 0.94 6.69 -5.63
CA THR A 396 1.91 6.57 -4.54
C THR A 396 1.25 6.85 -3.19
N ILE A 397 1.80 6.25 -2.15
CA ILE A 397 1.35 6.41 -0.77
C ILE A 397 2.54 6.70 0.14
N SER A 398 2.38 7.66 1.05
CA SER A 398 3.38 7.96 2.09
C SER A 398 2.73 7.95 3.46
N TYR A 399 3.46 7.49 4.46
CA TYR A 399 2.98 7.35 5.82
C TYR A 399 3.77 8.23 6.77
N LYS A 400 3.10 8.68 7.82
CA LYS A 400 3.72 9.34 8.95
C LYS A 400 3.04 8.86 10.22
N SER A 401 3.79 8.21 11.09
CA SER A 401 3.28 7.69 12.35
C SER A 401 3.40 8.72 13.47
N PHE A 402 2.38 8.75 14.32
CA PHE A 402 2.32 9.49 15.57
C PHE A 402 2.04 8.49 16.68
N CYS A 403 3.12 7.97 17.25
CA CYS A 403 3.07 6.93 18.27
C CYS A 403 2.85 7.55 19.67
N LYS A 404 3.00 6.74 20.73
CA LYS A 404 2.85 7.19 22.11
C LYS A 404 3.70 8.44 22.39
N ASN A 405 3.13 9.41 23.10
CA ASN A 405 3.71 10.72 23.41
C ASN A 405 3.98 11.64 22.19
N GLY A 406 3.40 11.35 21.01
CA GLY A 406 3.58 12.18 19.82
C GLY A 406 4.97 12.07 19.20
N VAL A 407 5.71 11.01 19.52
CA VAL A 407 7.00 10.71 18.88
C VAL A 407 6.73 10.29 17.44
N ASN A 408 7.33 11.01 16.49
CA ASN A 408 7.36 10.60 15.10
C ASN A 408 8.36 9.45 14.96
N ASP A 409 7.89 8.26 14.62
CA ASP A 409 8.76 7.13 14.31
C ASP A 409 9.03 7.13 12.80
N THR A 410 10.29 7.23 12.39
CA THR A 410 10.67 7.18 10.96
C THR A 410 10.99 5.75 10.50
N GLN A 411 10.87 4.75 11.37
CA GLN A 411 11.03 3.34 11.00
C GLN A 411 9.96 2.90 9.99
N GLU A 412 10.33 1.95 9.11
CA GLU A 412 9.44 1.39 8.08
C GLU A 412 8.74 2.49 7.26
N ASP A 413 9.47 3.55 6.89
CA ASP A 413 8.95 4.71 6.15
C ASP A 413 7.71 5.37 6.82
N GLY A 414 7.69 5.41 8.16
CA GLY A 414 6.60 6.00 8.94
C GLY A 414 5.38 5.10 9.10
N ARG A 415 5.48 3.81 8.79
CA ARG A 415 4.39 2.82 8.90
C ARG A 415 4.34 2.11 10.25
N LYS A 416 5.38 2.24 11.07
CA LYS A 416 5.53 1.50 12.32
C LYS A 416 5.32 2.40 13.54
N CYS A 417 4.66 1.84 14.54
CA CYS A 417 4.72 2.27 15.93
C CYS A 417 5.10 1.10 16.83
N SER A 418 6.01 1.34 17.76
CA SER A 418 6.51 0.34 18.72
C SER A 418 6.12 0.69 20.15
N ASN A 419 6.23 -0.27 21.08
CA ASN A 419 5.95 -0.10 22.51
C ASN A 419 4.50 0.35 22.83
N ILE A 420 3.54 -0.20 22.09
CA ILE A 420 2.10 0.03 22.27
C ILE A 420 1.56 -0.91 23.35
N SER A 421 0.96 -0.35 24.40
CA SER A 421 0.25 -1.13 25.41
C SER A 421 -1.22 -1.34 25.03
N ILE A 422 -1.88 -2.29 25.70
CA ILE A 422 -3.35 -2.43 25.63
C ILE A 422 -3.98 -1.08 26.04
N GLY A 423 -4.96 -0.62 25.25
CA GLY A 423 -5.66 0.65 25.48
C GLY A 423 -4.96 1.89 24.91
N ASP A 424 -3.68 1.80 24.51
CA ASP A 424 -2.99 2.90 23.83
C ASP A 424 -3.62 3.18 22.45
N GLU A 425 -3.67 4.45 22.09
CA GLU A 425 -4.12 4.94 20.78
C GLU A 425 -2.91 5.51 20.02
N VAL A 426 -2.79 5.16 18.74
CA VAL A 426 -1.79 5.73 17.82
C VAL A 426 -2.48 6.23 16.56
N LYS A 427 -1.83 7.18 15.87
CA LYS A 427 -2.37 7.79 14.65
C LYS A 427 -1.36 7.70 13.53
N PHE A 428 -1.83 7.48 12.32
CA PHE A 428 -1.06 7.53 11.10
C PHE A 428 -1.66 8.58 10.19
N GLU A 429 -0.84 9.49 9.69
CA GLU A 429 -1.22 10.41 8.61
C GLU A 429 -0.75 9.79 7.30
N ILE A 430 -1.71 9.61 6.38
CA ILE A 430 -1.52 8.86 5.15
C ILE A 430 -1.82 9.80 4.00
N ASN A 431 -0.83 10.02 3.14
CA ASN A 431 -0.99 10.80 1.91
C ASN A 431 -1.06 9.86 0.73
N VAL A 432 -2.09 10.01 -0.09
CA VAL A 432 -2.26 9.28 -1.35
C VAL A 432 -2.17 10.28 -2.50
N THR A 433 -1.29 10.02 -3.46
CA THR A 433 -1.02 10.92 -4.59
C THR A 433 -1.16 10.17 -5.91
N ALA A 434 -1.86 10.78 -6.86
CA ALA A 434 -1.85 10.34 -8.26
C ALA A 434 -0.73 11.08 -9.01
N ASN A 435 0.11 10.35 -9.73
CA ASN A 435 1.19 10.89 -10.56
C ASN A 435 0.84 10.89 -12.05
N GLU A 436 -0.14 10.08 -12.45
CA GLU A 436 -0.71 10.06 -13.78
C GLU A 436 -2.21 9.73 -13.71
N CYS A 437 -2.94 10.10 -14.74
CA CYS A 437 -4.34 9.70 -14.90
C CYS A 437 -4.43 8.28 -15.48
N PRO A 438 -5.29 7.40 -14.93
CA PRO A 438 -5.46 6.06 -15.46
C PRO A 438 -6.13 6.08 -16.84
N LYS A 439 -5.70 5.17 -17.74
CA LYS A 439 -6.22 5.08 -19.12
C LYS A 439 -7.65 4.53 -19.23
N LYS A 440 -8.20 4.01 -18.14
CA LYS A 440 -9.57 3.50 -18.04
C LYS A 440 -10.22 4.11 -16.82
N GLU A 441 -11.48 4.47 -16.94
CA GLU A 441 -12.37 4.80 -15.82
C GLU A 441 -12.67 3.53 -15.01
N GLN A 442 -11.65 2.99 -14.34
CA GLN A 442 -11.83 1.94 -13.35
C GLN A 442 -11.76 2.59 -11.97
N ASN A 443 -12.84 2.41 -11.22
CA ASN A 443 -12.81 2.65 -9.78
C ASN A 443 -11.80 1.66 -9.20
N GLU A 444 -10.69 2.18 -8.69
CA GLU A 444 -9.65 1.39 -8.06
C GLU A 444 -9.84 1.44 -6.54
N THR A 445 -9.69 0.30 -5.88
CA THR A 445 -9.80 0.22 -4.42
C THR A 445 -8.45 -0.22 -3.84
N ILE A 446 -7.93 0.57 -2.90
CA ILE A 446 -6.78 0.18 -2.09
C ILE A 446 -7.25 -0.14 -0.68
N LYS A 447 -6.59 -1.11 -0.05
CA LYS A 447 -6.85 -1.52 1.33
C LYS A 447 -5.63 -1.27 2.17
N ILE A 448 -5.81 -0.73 3.37
CA ILE A 448 -4.73 -0.53 4.35
C ILE A 448 -5.10 -1.26 5.63
N LYS A 449 -4.25 -2.16 6.12
CA LYS A 449 -4.49 -2.92 7.33
C LYS A 449 -3.26 -2.93 8.25
N PRO A 450 -3.44 -3.02 9.58
CA PRO A 450 -2.34 -3.34 10.47
C PRO A 450 -2.01 -4.83 10.40
N LEU A 451 -0.73 -5.18 10.26
CA LEU A 451 -0.27 -6.57 10.20
C LEU A 451 -0.69 -7.35 11.46
N GLY A 452 -1.26 -8.53 11.25
CA GLY A 452 -1.73 -9.41 12.34
C GLY A 452 -3.14 -9.09 12.85
N PHE A 453 -3.81 -8.08 12.29
CA PHE A 453 -5.20 -7.72 12.59
C PHE A 453 -6.09 -7.94 11.37
N THR A 454 -7.39 -8.10 11.62
CA THR A 454 -8.38 -8.43 10.59
C THR A 454 -9.07 -7.21 10.01
N GLU A 455 -9.12 -6.11 10.76
CA GLU A 455 -9.72 -4.86 10.32
C GLU A 455 -8.86 -4.14 9.29
N GLU A 456 -9.50 -3.54 8.29
CA GLU A 456 -8.85 -2.82 7.20
C GLU A 456 -9.62 -1.54 6.84
N VAL A 457 -8.90 -0.55 6.30
CA VAL A 457 -9.47 0.66 5.72
C VAL A 457 -9.61 0.44 4.21
N GLU A 458 -10.85 0.50 3.71
CA GLU A 458 -11.16 0.47 2.28
C GLU A 458 -11.18 1.89 1.71
N ILE A 459 -10.35 2.14 0.69
CA ILE A 459 -10.19 3.46 0.08
C ILE A 459 -10.52 3.36 -1.40
N ASN A 460 -11.61 4.01 -1.80
CA ASN A 460 -12.05 4.09 -3.18
C ASN A 460 -11.43 5.31 -3.85
N LEU A 461 -10.63 5.07 -4.87
CA LEU A 461 -9.92 6.11 -5.61
C LEU A 461 -10.75 6.55 -6.80
N GLN A 462 -10.94 7.87 -6.92
CA GLN A 462 -11.53 8.54 -8.07
C GLN A 462 -10.50 9.53 -8.62
N PHE A 463 -10.34 9.58 -9.93
CA PHE A 463 -9.32 10.42 -10.56
C PHE A 463 -9.98 11.58 -11.30
N ILE A 464 -9.48 12.79 -11.04
CA ILE A 464 -9.91 14.02 -11.72
C ILE A 464 -8.98 14.23 -12.92
N CYS A 465 -9.41 13.73 -14.07
CA CYS A 465 -8.64 13.77 -15.31
C CYS A 465 -9.20 14.75 -16.35
N GLU A 466 -10.47 15.12 -16.18
CA GLU A 466 -11.20 16.05 -17.02
C GLU A 466 -11.81 17.17 -16.17
N CYS A 467 -12.03 18.32 -16.80
CA CYS A 467 -12.69 19.46 -16.19
C CYS A 467 -14.21 19.33 -16.27
N GLN A 468 -14.92 20.00 -15.36
CA GLN A 468 -16.39 19.92 -15.31
C GLN A 468 -17.03 20.44 -16.60
N CYS A 469 -16.49 21.52 -17.18
CA CYS A 469 -16.94 22.07 -18.46
C CYS A 469 -16.79 21.13 -19.67
N GLN A 470 -16.00 20.06 -19.59
CA GLN A 470 -15.89 19.08 -20.68
C GLN A 470 -17.15 18.23 -20.80
N SER A 471 -17.86 18.00 -19.69
CA SER A 471 -19.13 17.26 -19.69
C SER A 471 -20.25 18.00 -20.44
N GLU A 472 -20.11 19.31 -20.61
CA GLU A 472 -21.02 20.19 -21.36
C GLU A 472 -20.55 20.43 -22.80
N GLY A 473 -19.45 19.79 -23.22
CA GLY A 473 -18.87 19.97 -24.54
C GLY A 473 -19.83 19.54 -25.66
N GLU A 474 -19.81 20.26 -26.77
CA GLU A 474 -20.60 19.96 -27.97
C GLU A 474 -19.74 19.19 -28.98
N PRO A 475 -19.95 17.87 -29.17
CA PRO A 475 -19.22 17.09 -30.15
C PRO A 475 -19.60 17.51 -31.56
N ASN A 476 -18.62 17.54 -32.48
CA ASN A 476 -18.82 18.00 -33.85
C ASN A 476 -19.50 19.38 -33.91
N SER A 477 -19.06 20.30 -33.05
CA SER A 477 -19.66 21.63 -32.95
C SER A 477 -19.49 22.42 -34.25
N PRO A 478 -20.50 23.17 -34.69
CA PRO A 478 -20.37 24.13 -35.79
C PRO A 478 -19.27 25.17 -35.54
N ALA A 479 -19.04 25.52 -34.27
CA ALA A 479 -17.99 26.46 -33.87
C ALA A 479 -16.56 25.95 -34.19
N CYS A 480 -16.38 24.63 -34.29
CA CYS A 480 -15.11 23.99 -34.60
C CYS A 480 -15.06 23.59 -36.08
N HIS A 481 -15.22 24.60 -36.95
CA HIS A 481 -15.19 24.48 -38.40
C HIS A 481 -16.20 23.44 -38.92
N GLU A 482 -17.49 23.65 -38.64
CA GLU A 482 -18.60 22.84 -39.14
C GLU A 482 -18.46 21.33 -38.83
N GLY A 483 -18.01 21.01 -37.61
CA GLY A 483 -17.96 19.64 -37.10
C GLY A 483 -16.59 18.95 -37.11
N ASN A 484 -15.50 19.70 -37.29
CA ASN A 484 -14.14 19.15 -37.28
C ASN A 484 -13.50 19.05 -35.87
N GLY A 485 -14.28 19.27 -34.82
CA GLY A 485 -13.85 19.08 -33.44
C GLY A 485 -15.00 19.19 -32.43
N THR A 486 -14.66 18.98 -31.17
CA THR A 486 -15.55 19.19 -30.02
C THR A 486 -15.32 20.58 -29.43
N PHE A 487 -16.36 21.38 -29.25
CA PHE A 487 -16.24 22.66 -28.54
C PHE A 487 -16.48 22.43 -27.05
N GLU A 488 -15.43 22.57 -26.23
CA GLU A 488 -15.48 22.34 -24.80
C GLU A 488 -14.62 23.35 -24.04
N CYS A 489 -15.06 23.77 -22.85
CA CYS A 489 -14.28 24.68 -22.00
C CYS A 489 -13.73 25.93 -22.72
N GLY A 490 -14.53 26.51 -23.62
CA GLY A 490 -14.19 27.73 -24.37
C GLY A 490 -13.20 27.56 -25.52
N ALA A 491 -12.85 26.33 -25.90
CA ALA A 491 -11.92 26.04 -27.00
C ALA A 491 -12.37 24.84 -27.84
N CYS A 492 -11.85 24.75 -29.07
CA CYS A 492 -12.03 23.58 -29.91
C CYS A 492 -10.96 22.53 -29.63
N ARG A 493 -11.40 21.31 -29.32
CA ARG A 493 -10.56 20.10 -29.34
C ARG A 493 -10.73 19.42 -30.70
N CYS A 494 -9.74 19.60 -31.56
CA CYS A 494 -9.81 19.13 -32.94
C CYS A 494 -9.77 17.61 -33.06
N ASN A 495 -10.48 17.10 -34.06
CA ASN A 495 -10.41 15.71 -34.46
C ASN A 495 -9.00 15.36 -34.98
N GLU A 496 -8.68 14.07 -35.01
CA GLU A 496 -7.40 13.60 -35.51
C GLU A 496 -7.17 14.08 -36.97
N GLY A 497 -5.97 14.59 -37.25
CA GLY A 497 -5.64 15.19 -38.55
C GLY A 497 -6.12 16.63 -38.75
N ARG A 498 -6.73 17.27 -37.76
CA ARG A 498 -7.13 18.69 -37.80
C ARG A 498 -6.34 19.55 -36.82
N ILE A 499 -6.01 20.77 -37.23
CA ILE A 499 -5.34 21.77 -36.39
C ILE A 499 -5.91 23.17 -36.63
N GLY A 500 -5.46 24.13 -35.82
CA GLY A 500 -5.97 25.49 -35.80
C GLY A 500 -6.79 25.78 -34.54
N ARG A 501 -7.13 27.05 -34.32
CA ARG A 501 -7.89 27.46 -33.12
C ARG A 501 -9.32 26.94 -33.15
N LEU A 502 -9.88 26.77 -34.36
CA LEU A 502 -11.23 26.31 -34.65
C LEU A 502 -11.24 25.04 -35.51
N CYS A 503 -10.10 24.33 -35.63
CA CYS A 503 -9.96 23.09 -36.41
C CYS A 503 -10.11 23.27 -37.94
N GLU A 504 -9.72 24.44 -38.42
CA GLU A 504 -9.89 24.89 -39.79
C GLU A 504 -9.02 24.15 -40.82
N CYS A 505 -7.84 23.64 -40.45
CA CYS A 505 -6.93 22.99 -41.43
C CYS A 505 -6.74 21.51 -41.21
N SER A 506 -6.40 20.83 -42.31
CA SER A 506 -5.78 19.51 -42.26
C SER A 506 -4.30 19.61 -41.86
N THR A 507 -3.80 18.62 -41.11
CA THR A 507 -2.36 18.46 -40.82
C THR A 507 -1.51 18.27 -42.07
N ASP A 508 -2.11 17.91 -43.20
CA ASP A 508 -1.41 17.72 -44.47
C ASP A 508 -1.23 19.04 -45.25
N GLU A 509 -1.92 20.12 -44.86
CA GLU A 509 -1.98 21.40 -45.59
C GLU A 509 -1.24 22.56 -44.90
N VAL A 510 -0.59 22.27 -43.76
CA VAL A 510 -0.03 23.26 -42.81
C VAL A 510 1.09 24.12 -43.41
N ASN A 511 1.73 23.66 -44.49
CA ASN A 511 2.85 24.33 -45.17
C ASN A 511 2.54 24.63 -46.64
N SER A 512 1.32 25.04 -46.96
CA SER A 512 1.00 25.54 -48.31
C SER A 512 1.45 27.00 -48.43
N GLU A 513 2.10 27.36 -49.56
CA GLU A 513 2.55 28.74 -49.83
C GLU A 513 1.40 29.77 -49.72
N ASP A 514 0.18 29.33 -50.02
CA ASP A 514 -1.04 30.14 -49.92
C ASP A 514 -1.38 30.51 -48.46
N MET A 515 -1.13 29.61 -47.49
CA MET A 515 -1.39 29.87 -46.07
C MET A 515 -0.34 30.79 -45.45
N ASP A 516 0.93 30.62 -45.84
CA ASP A 516 2.04 31.48 -45.40
C ASP A 516 1.85 32.93 -45.85
N ALA A 517 1.15 33.18 -46.95
CA ALA A 517 0.84 34.52 -47.43
C ALA A 517 0.00 35.32 -46.42
N TYR A 518 -0.95 34.67 -45.73
CA TYR A 518 -1.80 35.31 -44.71
C TYR A 518 -1.04 35.64 -43.41
N CYS A 519 0.13 35.04 -43.21
CA CYS A 519 0.99 35.24 -42.04
C CYS A 519 2.12 36.26 -42.29
N ARG A 520 2.11 36.95 -43.42
CA ARG A 520 3.07 38.02 -43.73
C ARG A 520 2.41 39.39 -43.58
N ARG A 521 3.11 40.29 -42.90
CA ARG A 521 2.73 41.71 -42.87
C ARG A 521 2.89 42.32 -44.26
N GLU A 522 2.07 43.32 -44.60
CA GLU A 522 2.19 44.05 -45.87
C GLU A 522 3.63 44.53 -46.09
N ASN A 523 4.20 44.19 -47.25
CA ASN A 523 5.59 44.46 -47.65
C ASN A 523 6.70 43.74 -46.85
N SER A 524 6.38 42.65 -46.14
CA SER A 524 7.36 41.78 -45.51
C SER A 524 7.44 40.41 -46.20
N THR A 525 8.65 39.86 -46.31
CA THR A 525 8.86 38.45 -46.71
C THR A 525 8.86 37.50 -45.51
N GLU A 526 8.92 38.05 -44.29
CA GLU A 526 9.01 37.28 -43.06
C GLU A 526 7.63 36.78 -42.62
N ILE A 527 7.53 35.46 -42.46
CA ILE A 527 6.36 34.81 -41.91
C ILE A 527 6.36 35.02 -40.39
N CYS A 528 5.28 35.59 -39.87
CA CYS A 528 5.12 35.88 -38.44
C CYS A 528 6.32 36.63 -37.82
N SER A 529 6.89 37.57 -38.57
CA SER A 529 8.05 38.39 -38.17
C SER A 529 9.21 37.56 -37.62
N ASN A 530 9.37 36.31 -38.09
CA ASN A 530 10.32 35.30 -37.57
C ASN A 530 10.16 34.93 -36.07
N ASN A 531 9.16 35.50 -35.40
CA ASN A 531 8.88 35.34 -33.97
C ASN A 531 7.70 34.40 -33.72
N GLY A 532 7.19 33.71 -34.74
CA GLY A 532 6.06 32.78 -34.65
C GLY A 532 6.15 31.65 -35.65
N GLU A 533 5.13 30.81 -35.65
CA GLU A 533 4.84 29.81 -36.67
C GLU A 533 3.48 30.14 -37.31
N CYS A 534 3.37 30.00 -38.63
CA CYS A 534 2.08 30.16 -39.31
C CYS A 534 1.30 28.86 -39.20
N ILE A 535 0.22 28.88 -38.42
CA ILE A 535 -0.67 27.74 -38.26
C ILE A 535 -2.03 28.18 -38.79
N CYS A 536 -2.49 27.57 -39.88
CA CYS A 536 -3.78 27.87 -40.48
C CYS A 536 -3.98 29.32 -40.95
N GLY A 537 -2.93 29.93 -41.51
CA GLY A 537 -2.99 31.33 -41.95
C GLY A 537 -3.08 32.33 -40.80
N GLN A 538 -2.82 31.89 -39.56
CA GLN A 538 -2.68 32.76 -38.40
C GLN A 538 -1.32 32.53 -37.74
N CYS A 539 -0.68 33.62 -37.31
CA CYS A 539 0.57 33.52 -36.60
C CYS A 539 0.34 33.08 -35.15
N VAL A 540 1.07 32.05 -34.73
CA VAL A 540 1.18 31.62 -33.34
C VAL A 540 2.56 32.00 -32.85
N CYS A 541 2.61 32.93 -31.89
CA CYS A 541 3.88 33.50 -31.46
C CYS A 541 4.69 32.51 -30.61
N LYS A 542 6.02 32.51 -30.83
CA LYS A 542 6.97 31.65 -30.12
C LYS A 542 6.99 32.04 -28.65
N LYS A 543 7.02 31.02 -27.78
CA LYS A 543 7.24 31.21 -26.34
C LYS A 543 8.75 31.37 -26.07
N ARG A 544 9.13 32.28 -25.17
CA ARG A 544 10.51 32.44 -24.71
C ARG A 544 10.77 31.62 -23.44
N GLU A 545 12.05 31.37 -23.14
CA GLU A 545 12.47 30.72 -21.90
C GLU A 545 12.08 31.54 -20.66
N ASN A 546 12.23 32.87 -20.76
CA ASN A 546 11.71 33.80 -19.77
C ASN A 546 10.23 34.05 -20.06
N THR A 547 9.35 33.57 -19.18
CA THR A 547 7.89 33.68 -19.35
C THR A 547 7.37 35.11 -19.27
N ASN A 548 8.16 36.06 -18.75
CA ASN A 548 7.81 37.48 -18.74
C ASN A 548 8.10 38.17 -20.09
N GLU A 549 8.86 37.52 -20.97
CA GLU A 549 9.18 38.01 -22.31
C GLU A 549 8.20 37.41 -23.32
N VAL A 550 7.36 38.27 -23.92
CA VAL A 550 6.24 37.86 -24.75
C VAL A 550 6.34 38.53 -26.11
N TYR A 551 6.22 37.71 -27.17
CA TYR A 551 5.89 38.18 -28.51
C TYR A 551 4.37 38.21 -28.68
N SER A 552 3.85 39.27 -29.27
CA SER A 552 2.41 39.48 -29.47
C SER A 552 2.13 40.18 -30.80
N GLY A 553 0.85 40.38 -31.09
CA GLY A 553 0.41 40.99 -32.34
C GLY A 553 0.06 39.97 -33.41
N LYS A 554 -0.67 40.43 -34.43
CA LYS A 554 -1.25 39.59 -35.49
C LYS A 554 -0.18 38.80 -36.27
N TYR A 555 1.01 39.36 -36.41
CA TYR A 555 2.14 38.76 -37.10
C TYR A 555 3.32 38.52 -36.15
N CYS A 556 3.09 38.48 -34.83
CA CYS A 556 4.16 38.38 -33.82
C CYS A 556 5.21 39.49 -33.92
N GLU A 557 4.76 40.69 -34.32
CA GLU A 557 5.60 41.85 -34.58
C GLU A 557 5.88 42.70 -33.33
N CYS A 558 5.11 42.49 -32.27
CA CYS A 558 5.27 43.21 -31.01
C CYS A 558 6.02 42.35 -30.00
N ASP A 559 6.79 43.00 -29.13
CA ASP A 559 7.39 42.37 -27.96
C ASP A 559 7.37 43.34 -26.78
N ASN A 560 7.53 42.80 -25.56
CA ASN A 560 7.54 43.59 -24.33
C ASN A 560 8.94 43.73 -23.70
N PHE A 561 10.02 43.41 -24.41
CA PHE A 561 11.36 43.26 -23.81
C PHE A 561 12.51 43.93 -24.59
N ASN A 562 12.28 44.39 -25.81
CA ASN A 562 13.24 45.08 -26.66
C ASN A 562 13.18 46.62 -26.56
N CYS A 563 12.43 47.18 -25.61
CA CYS A 563 12.45 48.62 -25.36
C CYS A 563 13.84 49.09 -24.88
N ASP A 564 14.18 50.35 -25.17
CA ASP A 564 15.46 50.95 -24.79
C ASP A 564 15.74 50.84 -23.29
N ARG A 565 17.02 50.62 -22.95
CA ARG A 565 17.45 50.42 -21.56
C ARG A 565 18.24 51.61 -21.04
N SER A 566 17.97 52.01 -19.80
CA SER A 566 18.80 52.96 -19.04
C SER A 566 19.25 52.29 -17.74
N ASN A 567 20.56 52.31 -17.46
CA ASN A 567 21.18 51.60 -16.33
C ASN A 567 20.84 50.10 -16.27
N GLY A 568 20.68 49.44 -17.44
CA GLY A 568 20.37 48.01 -17.55
C GLY A 568 18.90 47.65 -17.39
N LEU A 569 18.04 48.60 -17.01
CA LEU A 569 16.59 48.43 -16.86
C LEU A 569 15.85 48.89 -18.12
N ILE A 570 14.87 48.10 -18.55
CA ILE A 570 13.97 48.44 -19.65
C ILE A 570 13.21 49.72 -19.28
N CYS A 571 13.19 50.72 -20.17
CA CYS A 571 12.58 52.03 -19.95
C CYS A 571 13.09 52.82 -18.72
N GLY A 572 14.22 52.40 -18.12
CA GLY A 572 14.80 53.02 -16.93
C GLY A 572 14.29 52.48 -15.58
N GLY A 573 13.50 51.41 -15.58
CA GLY A 573 12.88 50.79 -14.41
C GLY A 573 11.37 50.82 -14.51
#